data_AF-A0A8T0V9R4-F1
#
_entry.id   AF-A0A8T0V9R4-F1
#
_cell.length_a   1.000
_cell.length_b   1.000
_cell.length_c   1.000
_cell.angle_alpha   90.00
_cell.angle_beta   90.00
_cell.angle_gamma   90.00
#
_symmetry.space_group_name_H-M   'P 1'
#
loop_
_entity.id
_entity.type
_entity.pdbx_description
1 polymer ?
#
loop_
_entity_poly.entity_id
_entity_poly.type
_entity_poly.pdbx_seq_one_letter_code
_entity_poly.pdbx_strand_id
1 'polypeptide(L)'
;MAEFKIGRLDGQPPRIRNVPIAVTPEGFWCCPSQAALQKTARSPNHQDRPRGGASPSPSKASSVQRAPTISSEKRAQSTPTRSRTNSDEQICPPADAIAAPDPPKVAPAPAHEKRPKQHKISVGFGQLGSSDLKVVLYGKEGVAVKMIVHKNILAENSTFFADRISRQSPVSCIEVPDCEDVEIYVETVGLMYCKDVKQRLIRQNVPRVLRILKVAESLGFSACIMSCLDYLEAVPWVGDEEENVVTSIRQLHDEDHRADPLLKRVTSDILTNPPNDTLAHIIDLVLKSSEDRGRREMKSLVLKLFKENNNICTTNGSSADSSCVTTLYSCFQNCLDSLLALFRQASDPQVLAEQSSDDKEQMFRKITLEADNLLWLAEILSDRHAAEELTVIWASQAELAELHPKIPVMHRHLVSCVSARLLVAVGKGEALPSKETRRRLLDVWLQPLMDDYRWLLHGCRWFDRTVVEDGVGQTILTLPLEDQQAVLLAWLGRFLKAGDGCPNLQRAFEVWWRRTFVRPYAEQPGSSSGQH
;
A
#
# COMPACT_ATOMS: atom_id res chain seq x y z
N MET A 1 1.19 73.65 -50.26
CA MET A 1 1.55 73.77 -48.83
C MET A 1 0.44 73.13 -48.00
N ALA A 2 0.81 72.62 -46.84
CA ALA A 2 0.18 71.51 -46.10
C ALA A 2 -1.31 71.65 -45.74
N GLU A 3 -2.01 70.51 -45.71
CA GLU A 3 -3.26 70.31 -44.98
C GLU A 3 -3.13 69.12 -44.03
N PHE A 4 -3.59 69.33 -42.79
CA PHE A 4 -3.65 68.38 -41.68
C PHE A 4 -4.91 67.50 -41.78
N LYS A 5 -4.80 66.23 -41.33
CA LYS A 5 -5.96 65.39 -40.94
C LYS A 5 -5.72 64.64 -39.64
N ILE A 6 -6.77 64.63 -38.82
CA ILE A 6 -6.94 64.04 -37.48
C ILE A 6 -7.15 62.52 -37.56
N GLY A 7 -6.55 61.76 -36.63
CA GLY A 7 -6.67 60.31 -36.51
C GLY A 7 -7.80 59.84 -35.58
N ARG A 8 -8.37 58.67 -35.87
CA ARG A 8 -9.27 57.88 -35.02
C ARG A 8 -8.54 56.68 -34.40
N LEU A 9 -8.90 56.39 -33.16
CA LEU A 9 -8.55 55.20 -32.36
C LEU A 9 -9.38 53.98 -32.80
N ASP A 10 -8.77 52.79 -32.83
CA ASP A 10 -9.49 51.51 -32.79
C ASP A 10 -8.72 50.48 -31.94
N GLY A 11 -9.42 49.92 -30.94
CA GLY A 11 -8.95 48.83 -30.07
C GLY A 11 -9.46 47.47 -30.55
N GLN A 12 -8.58 46.46 -30.56
CA GLN A 12 -8.88 45.08 -30.95
C GLN A 12 -9.65 44.30 -29.86
N PRO A 13 -10.60 43.39 -30.22
CA PRO A 13 -11.38 42.59 -29.27
C PRO A 13 -10.67 41.28 -28.83
N PRO A 14 -11.11 40.64 -27.72
CA PRO A 14 -10.51 39.43 -27.17
C PRO A 14 -10.72 38.19 -28.06
N ARG A 15 -9.70 37.34 -28.19
CA ARG A 15 -9.73 36.09 -28.99
C ARG A 15 -10.58 35.01 -28.30
N ILE A 16 -11.73 34.69 -28.90
CA ILE A 16 -12.57 33.53 -28.57
C ILE A 16 -12.05 32.33 -29.38
N ARG A 17 -11.72 31.21 -28.73
CA ARG A 17 -11.38 29.95 -29.41
C ARG A 17 -12.62 29.06 -29.40
N ASN A 18 -13.28 28.94 -30.54
CA ASN A 18 -14.34 27.96 -30.75
C ASN A 18 -13.66 26.61 -31.01
N VAL A 19 -13.76 25.66 -30.08
CA VAL A 19 -13.40 24.26 -30.33
C VAL A 19 -14.72 23.57 -30.68
N PRO A 20 -14.99 23.24 -31.97
CA PRO A 20 -16.23 22.60 -32.35
C PRO A 20 -16.20 21.16 -31.85
N ILE A 21 -16.85 20.91 -30.71
CA ILE A 21 -17.21 19.56 -30.28
C ILE A 21 -18.62 19.34 -30.85
N ALA A 22 -18.69 18.78 -32.06
CA ALA A 22 -19.95 18.43 -32.69
C ALA A 22 -20.42 17.07 -32.15
N VAL A 23 -21.59 17.03 -31.53
CA VAL A 23 -22.24 15.81 -31.06
C VAL A 23 -23.09 15.25 -32.20
N THR A 24 -22.83 14.01 -32.63
CA THR A 24 -23.75 13.31 -33.54
C THR A 24 -24.96 12.78 -32.76
N PRO A 25 -26.10 12.47 -33.41
CA PRO A 25 -27.28 11.88 -32.77
C PRO A 25 -27.01 10.55 -32.03
N GLU A 26 -25.82 9.97 -32.22
CA GLU A 26 -25.34 8.75 -31.55
C GLU A 26 -24.42 9.01 -30.34
N GLY A 27 -24.28 10.27 -29.89
CA GLY A 27 -23.59 10.59 -28.64
C GLY A 27 -22.06 10.45 -28.70
N PHE A 28 -21.44 10.58 -29.89
CA PHE A 28 -19.98 10.65 -29.98
C PHE A 28 -19.47 11.97 -29.39
N TRP A 29 -18.78 11.86 -28.26
CA TRP A 29 -18.08 12.93 -27.58
C TRP A 29 -16.58 12.59 -27.51
N CYS A 30 -15.74 13.39 -28.17
CA CYS A 30 -14.32 13.43 -27.84
C CYS A 30 -14.11 14.54 -26.81
N CYS A 31 -13.84 14.17 -25.56
CA CYS A 31 -13.46 15.14 -24.54
C CYS A 31 -12.29 15.98 -25.04
N PRO A 32 -12.31 17.32 -24.91
CA PRO A 32 -11.09 18.10 -25.06
C PRO A 32 -10.18 17.70 -23.90
N SER A 33 -9.08 17.00 -24.19
CA SER A 33 -8.06 16.65 -23.19
C SER A 33 -7.63 17.90 -22.39
N GLN A 34 -7.19 17.75 -21.13
CA GLN A 34 -6.60 18.84 -20.34
C GLN A 34 -5.50 19.61 -21.11
N ALA A 35 -4.80 18.95 -22.03
CA ALA A 35 -3.81 19.57 -22.90
C ALA A 35 -4.37 20.62 -23.89
N ALA A 36 -5.65 20.53 -24.27
CA ALA A 36 -6.32 21.54 -25.09
C ALA A 36 -6.71 22.79 -24.29
N LEU A 37 -6.87 22.65 -22.97
CA LEU A 37 -7.19 23.73 -22.03
C LEU A 37 -5.91 24.43 -21.52
N GLN A 38 -4.77 23.74 -21.46
CA GLN A 38 -3.52 24.25 -20.86
C GLN A 38 -2.47 24.79 -21.85
N LYS A 39 -2.59 24.55 -23.17
CA LYS A 39 -1.57 24.99 -24.15
C LYS A 39 -1.69 26.49 -24.52
N THR A 40 -1.17 27.38 -23.67
CA THR A 40 -0.49 28.63 -24.08
C THR A 40 0.30 29.23 -22.91
N ALA A 41 1.51 28.73 -22.68
CA ALA A 41 2.54 29.43 -21.92
C ALA A 41 3.94 29.11 -22.47
N ARG A 42 4.19 29.33 -23.77
CA ARG A 42 5.56 29.49 -24.31
C ARG A 42 5.60 30.52 -25.43
N SER A 43 6.49 31.50 -25.25
CA SER A 43 6.86 32.59 -26.17
C SER A 43 7.42 32.05 -27.50
N PRO A 44 7.25 32.77 -28.63
CA PRO A 44 7.79 32.33 -29.91
C PRO A 44 9.27 32.69 -30.01
N ASN A 45 10.11 31.73 -30.38
CA ASN A 45 11.33 32.04 -31.11
C ASN A 45 11.73 30.85 -32.01
N HIS A 46 12.28 31.23 -33.16
CA HIS A 46 12.84 30.41 -34.23
C HIS A 46 11.88 29.84 -35.29
N GLN A 47 11.86 30.58 -36.41
CA GLN A 47 11.77 30.07 -37.77
C GLN A 47 12.79 28.94 -37.96
N ASP A 48 12.36 27.81 -38.52
CA ASP A 48 12.90 27.32 -39.79
C ASP A 48 12.05 26.18 -40.35
N ARG A 49 11.85 26.23 -41.67
CA ARG A 49 11.20 25.22 -42.52
C ARG A 49 12.30 24.29 -43.05
N PRO A 50 12.00 23.03 -43.44
CA PRO A 50 11.60 22.84 -44.83
C PRO A 50 10.49 21.78 -45.06
N ARG A 51 10.03 21.74 -46.31
CA ARG A 51 8.92 20.98 -46.90
C ARG A 51 9.27 19.52 -47.22
N GLY A 52 8.23 18.69 -47.30
CA GLY A 52 8.12 17.43 -48.05
C GLY A 52 7.80 16.25 -47.13
N GLY A 53 6.83 15.37 -47.33
CA GLY A 53 5.88 15.11 -48.41
C GLY A 53 5.43 13.63 -48.25
N ALA A 54 4.12 13.39 -48.36
CA ALA A 54 3.42 12.10 -48.54
C ALA A 54 3.34 11.08 -47.36
N SER A 55 2.10 10.61 -47.15
CA SER A 55 1.68 9.40 -46.43
C SER A 55 1.23 8.33 -47.47
N PRO A 56 0.69 7.15 -47.08
CA PRO A 56 1.27 6.05 -46.29
C PRO A 56 1.07 4.68 -47.02
N SER A 57 1.61 3.57 -46.48
CA SER A 57 1.11 2.20 -46.78
C SER A 57 1.77 1.12 -45.86
N PRO A 58 1.08 -0.01 -45.53
CA PRO A 58 1.28 -0.77 -44.29
C PRO A 58 1.94 -2.15 -44.49
N SER A 59 2.52 -2.74 -43.43
CA SER A 59 2.65 -4.22 -43.34
C SER A 59 2.93 -4.76 -41.93
N LYS A 60 2.04 -5.69 -41.57
CA LYS A 60 2.04 -6.83 -40.64
C LYS A 60 3.31 -7.22 -39.85
N ALA A 61 3.06 -7.36 -38.54
CA ALA A 61 3.21 -8.54 -37.67
C ALA A 61 4.56 -9.27 -37.45
N SER A 62 4.79 -9.47 -36.14
CA SER A 62 5.45 -10.60 -35.46
C SER A 62 6.98 -10.59 -35.34
N SER A 63 7.48 -10.50 -34.10
CA SER A 63 8.16 -11.63 -33.45
C SER A 63 8.78 -11.20 -32.10
N VAL A 64 8.51 -12.04 -31.11
CA VAL A 64 9.16 -12.17 -29.80
C VAL A 64 10.69 -12.29 -29.94
N GLN A 65 11.47 -11.64 -29.07
CA GLN A 65 12.55 -12.28 -28.27
C GLN A 65 13.22 -11.35 -27.25
N ARG A 66 13.74 -12.02 -26.22
CA ARG A 66 14.28 -11.58 -24.92
C ARG A 66 15.45 -10.59 -24.96
N ALA A 67 15.57 -9.85 -23.84
CA ALA A 67 16.75 -9.13 -23.36
C ALA A 67 17.99 -10.03 -23.19
N PRO A 68 19.21 -9.48 -22.99
CA PRO A 68 19.57 -8.89 -21.69
C PRO A 68 20.39 -7.60 -21.73
N THR A 69 20.17 -6.80 -20.69
CA THR A 69 20.97 -5.66 -20.25
C THR A 69 22.28 -6.16 -19.61
N ILE A 70 23.42 -5.55 -19.96
CA ILE A 70 24.65 -5.61 -19.16
C ILE A 70 24.97 -4.18 -18.73
N SER A 71 25.01 -3.98 -17.41
CA SER A 71 25.59 -2.83 -16.74
C SER A 71 27.06 -3.10 -16.41
N SER A 72 27.90 -2.06 -16.46
CA SER A 72 29.06 -1.87 -15.56
C SER A 72 29.59 -0.44 -15.71
N GLU A 73 29.52 0.35 -14.63
CA GLU A 73 30.68 0.88 -13.85
C GLU A 73 31.25 2.20 -14.43
N LYS A 74 31.52 3.29 -13.69
CA LYS A 74 32.16 3.49 -12.38
C LYS A 74 31.94 4.97 -11.94
N ARG A 75 31.65 5.26 -10.65
CA ARG A 75 32.55 5.87 -9.60
C ARG A 75 32.78 7.40 -9.78
N ALA A 76 32.78 8.31 -8.80
CA ALA A 76 33.01 8.30 -7.35
C ALA A 76 32.29 9.54 -6.70
N GLN A 77 31.63 9.42 -5.55
CA GLN A 77 32.06 9.86 -4.19
C GLN A 77 32.59 11.30 -4.04
N SER A 78 31.90 12.15 -3.26
CA SER A 78 32.31 12.54 -1.88
C SER A 78 31.52 13.76 -1.34
N THR A 79 30.98 13.62 -0.14
CA THR A 79 30.42 14.61 0.82
C THR A 79 31.56 15.39 1.56
N PRO A 80 31.38 16.24 2.62
CA PRO A 80 30.19 16.86 3.29
C PRO A 80 30.34 18.37 3.74
N THR A 81 29.26 18.89 4.39
CA THR A 81 29.17 19.86 5.54
C THR A 81 29.53 21.38 5.46
N ARG A 82 28.47 22.20 5.48
CA ARG A 82 27.98 23.15 6.52
C ARG A 82 28.91 24.22 7.16
N SER A 83 28.51 25.50 7.06
CA SER A 83 28.42 26.56 8.10
C SER A 83 28.44 27.95 7.44
N ARG A 84 28.09 29.12 8.03
CA ARG A 84 27.05 29.67 8.92
C ARG A 84 27.37 31.20 9.00
N THR A 85 26.43 32.03 9.48
CA THR A 85 26.56 33.46 9.95
C THR A 85 26.38 34.58 8.89
N ASN A 86 25.77 35.75 9.13
CA ASN A 86 24.83 36.36 10.12
C ASN A 86 24.62 37.85 9.71
N SER A 87 23.40 38.40 9.88
CA SER A 87 23.03 39.75 10.41
C SER A 87 23.64 41.05 9.82
N ASP A 88 23.07 42.27 9.86
CA ASP A 88 21.83 42.88 10.38
C ASP A 88 21.68 44.33 9.81
N GLU A 89 20.57 45.01 10.16
CA GLU A 89 20.34 46.49 10.18
C GLU A 89 20.18 47.27 8.85
N GLN A 90 19.58 48.47 8.80
CA GLN A 90 18.29 49.06 9.22
C GLN A 90 18.26 50.49 8.63
N ILE A 91 17.08 50.95 8.18
CA ILE A 91 16.52 52.33 8.27
C ILE A 91 17.09 53.50 7.40
N CYS A 92 16.18 53.99 6.53
CA CYS A 92 15.82 55.34 6.03
C CYS A 92 16.85 56.49 5.85
N PRO A 93 16.58 57.37 4.84
CA PRO A 93 16.23 58.77 5.20
C PRO A 93 15.10 59.40 4.34
N PRO A 94 14.52 60.54 4.76
CA PRO A 94 13.55 61.33 3.99
C PRO A 94 14.05 62.74 3.57
N ALA A 95 13.29 63.32 2.64
CA ALA A 95 12.89 64.74 2.49
C ALA A 95 13.75 65.83 1.79
N ASP A 96 12.99 66.65 1.06
CA ASP A 96 13.11 68.07 0.66
C ASP A 96 13.94 68.51 -0.57
N ALA A 97 13.25 69.09 -1.58
CA ALA A 97 13.25 70.55 -1.83
C ALA A 97 12.64 71.02 -3.20
N ILE A 98 11.59 71.84 -3.10
CA ILE A 98 11.33 73.15 -3.79
C ILE A 98 10.67 73.23 -5.20
N ALA A 99 9.37 73.57 -5.17
CA ALA A 99 8.59 74.68 -5.80
C ALA A 99 8.47 74.98 -7.34
N ALA A 100 7.25 74.78 -7.87
CA ALA A 100 6.27 75.65 -8.63
C ALA A 100 6.72 76.70 -9.70
N PRO A 101 5.89 77.11 -10.72
CA PRO A 101 4.40 77.18 -10.75
C PRO A 101 3.63 76.83 -12.07
N ASP A 102 2.29 76.72 -11.92
CA ASP A 102 1.15 76.52 -12.88
C ASP A 102 0.82 77.78 -13.75
N PRO A 103 -0.15 77.85 -14.73
CA PRO A 103 -1.46 77.13 -14.88
C PRO A 103 -1.93 76.89 -16.39
N PRO A 104 -3.24 76.70 -16.77
CA PRO A 104 -4.38 75.94 -16.18
C PRO A 104 -5.08 74.92 -17.14
N LYS A 105 -5.93 74.07 -16.53
CA LYS A 105 -7.36 73.79 -16.87
C LYS A 105 -7.80 72.40 -17.44
N VAL A 106 -8.74 71.82 -16.68
CA VAL A 106 -9.86 70.89 -17.01
C VAL A 106 -9.61 69.37 -16.82
N ALA A 107 -10.25 68.80 -15.80
CA ALA A 107 -10.44 67.36 -15.56
C ALA A 107 -11.53 66.77 -16.51
N PRO A 108 -11.54 65.44 -16.79
CA PRO A 108 -12.30 64.54 -15.89
C PRO A 108 -11.83 63.06 -15.76
N ALA A 109 -12.26 62.46 -14.64
CA ALA A 109 -12.63 61.06 -14.33
C ALA A 109 -11.56 59.92 -14.28
N PRO A 110 -11.65 59.01 -13.27
CA PRO A 110 -10.65 57.97 -13.02
C PRO A 110 -10.82 56.73 -13.93
N ALA A 111 -9.69 56.14 -14.31
CA ALA A 111 -9.58 55.01 -15.23
C ALA A 111 -9.94 53.66 -14.58
N HIS A 112 -10.55 52.80 -15.41
CA HIS A 112 -10.94 51.42 -15.13
C HIS A 112 -9.77 50.52 -14.65
N GLU A 113 -10.00 49.77 -13.57
CA GLU A 113 -9.21 48.60 -13.18
C GLU A 113 -9.21 47.53 -14.29
N LYS A 114 -8.02 47.03 -14.62
CA LYS A 114 -7.80 45.98 -15.61
C LYS A 114 -8.26 44.62 -15.05
N ARG A 115 -9.38 44.09 -15.56
CA ARG A 115 -9.83 42.71 -15.30
C ARG A 115 -8.79 41.67 -15.79
N PRO A 116 -8.58 40.56 -15.06
CA PRO A 116 -7.67 39.49 -15.48
C PRO A 116 -8.16 38.81 -16.77
N LYS A 117 -7.22 38.35 -17.61
CA LYS A 117 -7.48 37.74 -18.92
C LYS A 117 -8.22 36.39 -18.76
N GLN A 118 -9.54 36.40 -18.95
CA GLN A 118 -10.38 35.19 -18.94
C GLN A 118 -10.18 34.34 -20.20
N HIS A 119 -9.88 33.06 -20.04
CA HIS A 119 -9.86 32.09 -21.14
C HIS A 119 -11.28 31.58 -21.37
N LYS A 120 -11.89 31.97 -22.50
CA LYS A 120 -13.29 31.66 -22.84
C LYS A 120 -13.37 30.56 -23.89
N ILE A 121 -13.98 29.44 -23.53
CA ILE A 121 -14.24 28.29 -24.41
C ILE A 121 -15.75 28.17 -24.60
N SER A 122 -16.21 27.85 -25.81
CA SER A 122 -17.62 27.60 -26.09
C SER A 122 -17.83 26.16 -26.54
N VAL A 123 -18.84 25.52 -25.98
CA VAL A 123 -19.25 24.13 -26.21
C VAL A 123 -20.75 24.15 -26.51
N GLY A 124 -21.24 23.25 -27.37
CA GLY A 124 -22.67 23.19 -27.71
C GLY A 124 -23.20 21.77 -27.69
N PHE A 125 -24.43 21.61 -27.24
CA PHE A 125 -25.11 20.33 -27.12
C PHE A 125 -26.39 20.30 -27.96
N GLY A 126 -26.69 19.15 -28.56
CA GLY A 126 -27.83 18.99 -29.46
C GLY A 126 -27.74 19.87 -30.71
N GLN A 127 -28.88 20.32 -31.22
CA GLN A 127 -28.94 21.15 -32.41
C GLN A 127 -28.78 22.63 -32.05
N LEU A 128 -27.63 23.23 -32.39
CA LEU A 128 -27.27 24.61 -32.02
C LEU A 128 -28.30 25.68 -32.44
N GLY A 129 -29.07 25.43 -33.50
CA GLY A 129 -30.09 26.37 -33.99
C GLY A 129 -31.34 26.45 -33.11
N SER A 130 -31.61 25.43 -32.29
CA SER A 130 -32.78 25.36 -31.39
C SER A 130 -32.44 25.64 -29.93
N SER A 131 -31.17 25.92 -29.61
CA SER A 131 -30.76 26.19 -28.24
C SER A 131 -31.37 27.50 -27.73
N ASP A 132 -31.95 27.46 -26.54
CA ASP A 132 -32.66 28.58 -25.91
C ASP A 132 -32.02 29.01 -24.57
N LEU A 133 -30.90 28.39 -24.19
CA LEU A 133 -30.18 28.68 -22.95
C LEU A 133 -28.66 28.63 -23.12
N LYS A 134 -27.97 29.49 -22.37
CA LYS A 134 -26.51 29.47 -22.19
C LYS A 134 -26.20 29.14 -20.72
N VAL A 135 -25.31 28.20 -20.47
CA VAL A 135 -24.77 27.95 -19.13
C VAL A 135 -23.30 28.31 -19.13
N VAL A 136 -22.87 29.18 -18.22
CA VAL A 136 -21.47 29.61 -18.11
C VAL A 136 -20.89 29.07 -16.81
N LEU A 137 -19.89 28.20 -16.94
CA LEU A 137 -19.13 27.65 -15.82
C LEU A 137 -17.90 28.51 -15.60
N TYR A 138 -17.68 28.93 -14.36
CA TYR A 138 -16.46 29.62 -13.95
C TYR A 138 -15.61 28.64 -13.12
N GLY A 139 -14.49 28.22 -13.67
CA GLY A 139 -13.53 27.34 -12.99
C GLY A 139 -12.44 28.11 -12.27
N LYS A 140 -11.56 27.35 -11.58
CA LYS A 140 -10.34 27.89 -10.97
C LYS A 140 -9.43 28.53 -12.05
N GLU A 141 -8.58 29.46 -11.63
CA GLU A 141 -7.58 30.14 -12.50
C GLU A 141 -8.16 30.96 -13.68
N GLY A 142 -9.43 31.38 -13.59
CA GLY A 142 -10.03 32.28 -14.59
C GLY A 142 -10.46 31.60 -15.89
N VAL A 143 -10.61 30.27 -15.87
CA VAL A 143 -11.23 29.49 -16.96
C VAL A 143 -12.73 29.71 -16.96
N ALA A 144 -13.30 30.06 -18.12
CA ALA A 144 -14.74 30.19 -18.30
C ALA A 144 -15.19 29.34 -19.50
N VAL A 145 -16.09 28.40 -19.26
CA VAL A 145 -16.68 27.54 -20.30
C VAL A 145 -18.14 27.87 -20.49
N LYS A 146 -18.51 28.25 -21.70
CA LYS A 146 -19.88 28.54 -22.10
C LYS A 146 -20.47 27.35 -22.83
N MET A 147 -21.55 26.80 -22.31
CA MET A 147 -22.32 25.72 -22.91
C MET A 147 -23.59 26.28 -23.55
N ILE A 148 -23.85 25.90 -24.80
CA ILE A 148 -25.06 26.21 -25.55
C ILE A 148 -25.99 24.99 -25.45
N VAL A 149 -27.14 25.15 -24.80
CA VAL A 149 -28.00 24.05 -24.29
C VAL A 149 -29.49 24.37 -24.45
N HIS A 150 -30.35 23.38 -24.20
CA HIS A 150 -31.81 23.45 -24.27
C HIS A 150 -32.43 23.39 -22.87
N LYS A 151 -33.36 24.31 -22.56
CA LYS A 151 -34.01 24.41 -21.24
C LYS A 151 -34.79 23.16 -20.86
N ASN A 152 -35.55 22.63 -21.81
CA ASN A 152 -36.40 21.45 -21.59
C ASN A 152 -35.57 20.23 -21.15
N ILE A 153 -34.48 19.93 -21.85
CA ILE A 153 -33.61 18.78 -21.55
C ILE A 153 -32.97 18.94 -20.16
N LEU A 154 -32.45 20.13 -19.84
CA LEU A 154 -31.86 20.36 -18.52
C LEU A 154 -32.89 20.30 -17.39
N ALA A 155 -34.08 20.89 -17.58
CA ALA A 155 -35.14 20.89 -16.58
C ALA A 155 -35.73 19.50 -16.34
N GLU A 156 -35.80 18.66 -17.38
CA GLU A 156 -36.27 17.28 -17.27
C GLU A 156 -35.29 16.38 -16.50
N ASN A 157 -33.97 16.61 -16.69
CA ASN A 157 -32.94 15.73 -16.15
C ASN A 157 -32.32 16.22 -14.83
N SER A 158 -32.47 17.50 -14.46
CA SER A 158 -31.79 18.10 -13.31
C SER A 158 -32.71 19.01 -12.51
N THR A 159 -32.87 18.68 -11.23
CA THR A 159 -33.65 19.51 -10.29
C THR A 159 -33.01 20.88 -10.07
N PHE A 160 -31.66 20.95 -10.06
CA PHE A 160 -30.93 22.21 -9.99
C PHE A 160 -31.29 23.15 -11.14
N PHE A 161 -31.24 22.67 -12.38
CA PHE A 161 -31.56 23.50 -13.54
C PHE A 161 -33.05 23.82 -13.62
N ALA A 162 -33.94 22.88 -13.28
CA ALA A 162 -35.38 23.13 -13.21
C ALA A 162 -35.72 24.27 -12.23
N ASP A 163 -35.12 24.25 -11.03
CA ASP A 163 -35.30 25.31 -10.02
C ASP A 163 -34.74 26.66 -10.51
N ARG A 164 -33.52 26.68 -11.06
CA ARG A 164 -32.92 27.93 -11.59
C ARG A 164 -33.72 28.54 -12.74
N ILE A 165 -34.24 27.71 -13.65
CA ILE A 165 -35.04 28.17 -14.79
C ILE A 165 -36.38 28.75 -14.32
N SER A 166 -37.03 28.13 -13.34
CA SER A 166 -38.32 28.58 -12.83
C SER A 166 -38.23 29.91 -12.07
N ARG A 167 -37.16 30.14 -11.29
CA ARG A 167 -36.98 31.34 -10.47
C ARG A 167 -36.65 32.60 -11.26
N GLN A 168 -36.12 32.47 -12.47
CA GLN A 168 -35.56 33.60 -13.22
C GLN A 168 -36.25 33.79 -14.58
N SER A 169 -37.57 33.69 -14.68
CA SER A 169 -38.25 33.91 -15.97
C SER A 169 -38.24 35.39 -16.40
N PRO A 170 -37.69 35.77 -17.58
CA PRO A 170 -37.10 34.93 -18.62
C PRO A 170 -35.57 34.67 -18.45
N VAL A 171 -35.16 33.41 -18.37
CA VAL A 171 -33.72 33.02 -18.30
C VAL A 171 -33.15 32.87 -19.70
N SER A 172 -32.07 33.58 -20.01
CA SER A 172 -31.27 33.33 -21.22
C SER A 172 -29.85 32.85 -20.91
N CYS A 173 -29.41 33.00 -19.64
CA CYS A 173 -28.09 32.63 -19.17
C CYS A 173 -28.13 32.16 -17.71
N ILE A 174 -27.50 31.03 -17.39
CA ILE A 174 -27.26 30.55 -16.02
C ILE A 174 -25.76 30.57 -15.78
N GLU A 175 -25.35 31.11 -14.65
CA GLU A 175 -23.94 31.16 -14.24
C GLU A 175 -23.72 30.19 -13.07
N VAL A 176 -22.67 29.37 -13.18
CA VAL A 176 -22.23 28.45 -12.13
C VAL A 176 -20.84 28.91 -11.67
N PRO A 177 -20.75 29.64 -10.55
CA PRO A 177 -19.47 30.05 -9.99
C PRO A 177 -18.71 28.86 -9.37
N ASP A 178 -17.40 29.01 -9.20
CA ASP A 178 -16.53 28.12 -8.43
C ASP A 178 -16.60 26.62 -8.78
N CYS A 179 -16.73 26.33 -10.07
CA CYS A 179 -16.74 24.96 -10.58
C CYS A 179 -15.35 24.31 -10.38
N GLU A 180 -15.26 23.34 -9.47
CA GLU A 180 -14.01 22.63 -9.19
C GLU A 180 -13.47 21.89 -10.41
N ASP A 181 -14.37 21.30 -11.19
CA ASP A 181 -14.06 20.35 -12.24
C ASP A 181 -14.90 20.61 -13.49
N VAL A 182 -14.48 21.62 -14.23
CA VAL A 182 -15.21 22.10 -15.41
C VAL A 182 -15.35 21.03 -16.49
N GLU A 183 -14.32 20.18 -16.67
CA GLU A 183 -14.35 19.11 -17.67
C GLU A 183 -15.44 18.09 -17.36
N ILE A 184 -15.49 17.59 -16.13
CA ILE A 184 -16.49 16.62 -15.70
C ILE A 184 -17.87 17.25 -15.67
N TYR A 185 -18.00 18.52 -15.29
CA TYR A 185 -19.29 19.19 -15.32
C TYR A 185 -19.88 19.30 -16.74
N VAL A 186 -19.05 19.68 -17.72
CA VAL A 186 -19.46 19.70 -19.12
C VAL A 186 -19.85 18.29 -19.59
N GLU A 187 -19.09 17.26 -19.20
CA GLU A 187 -19.42 15.87 -19.52
C GLU A 187 -20.76 15.43 -18.91
N THR A 188 -20.99 15.68 -17.62
CA THR A 188 -22.23 15.33 -16.90
C THR A 188 -23.45 16.03 -17.51
N VAL A 189 -23.32 17.30 -17.92
CA VAL A 189 -24.37 17.98 -18.69
C VAL A 189 -24.59 17.33 -20.06
N GLY A 190 -23.52 16.90 -20.74
CA GLY A 190 -23.61 16.14 -21.97
C GLY A 190 -24.35 14.80 -21.82
N LEU A 191 -24.25 14.15 -20.66
CA LEU A 191 -24.98 12.91 -20.37
C LEU A 191 -26.51 13.11 -20.36
N MET A 192 -27.02 14.31 -20.08
CA MET A 192 -28.46 14.61 -20.17
C MET A 192 -29.02 14.52 -21.60
N TYR A 193 -28.14 14.57 -22.60
CA TYR A 193 -28.51 14.40 -24.02
C TYR A 193 -28.36 12.96 -24.50
N CYS A 194 -27.85 12.06 -23.66
CA CYS A 194 -27.65 10.66 -24.01
C CYS A 194 -28.94 9.87 -23.77
N LYS A 195 -29.30 8.99 -24.71
CA LYS A 195 -30.42 8.06 -24.54
C LYS A 195 -30.16 7.01 -23.45
N ASP A 196 -28.90 6.62 -23.30
CA ASP A 196 -28.45 5.64 -22.32
C ASP A 196 -27.14 6.12 -21.69
N VAL A 197 -27.22 6.59 -20.45
CA VAL A 197 -26.07 7.07 -19.66
C VAL A 197 -25.14 5.90 -19.32
N LYS A 198 -25.69 4.70 -19.07
CA LYS A 198 -24.92 3.52 -18.67
C LYS A 198 -23.91 3.13 -19.74
N GLN A 199 -24.30 3.15 -21.01
CA GLN A 199 -23.38 2.88 -22.14
C GLN A 199 -22.19 3.84 -22.20
N ARG A 200 -22.36 5.08 -21.75
CA ARG A 200 -21.27 6.06 -21.68
C ARG A 200 -20.34 5.78 -20.52
N LEU A 201 -20.88 5.37 -19.37
CA LEU A 201 -20.09 5.05 -18.17
C LEU A 201 -19.28 3.76 -18.29
N ILE A 202 -19.76 2.75 -19.04
CA ILE A 202 -19.03 1.48 -19.26
C ILE A 202 -17.61 1.70 -19.79
N ARG A 203 -17.37 2.78 -20.55
CA ARG A 203 -16.05 3.10 -21.11
C ARG A 203 -15.14 3.91 -20.19
N GLN A 204 -15.61 4.24 -18.99
CA GLN A 204 -14.88 5.03 -18.00
C GLN A 204 -14.21 4.13 -16.95
N ASN A 205 -13.48 4.76 -16.03
CA ASN A 205 -12.85 4.11 -14.87
C ASN A 205 -13.46 4.63 -13.55
N VAL A 206 -13.20 3.92 -12.45
CA VAL A 206 -13.76 4.23 -11.12
C VAL A 206 -13.49 5.68 -10.69
N PRO A 207 -12.25 6.21 -10.73
CA PRO A 207 -11.99 7.59 -10.30
C PRO A 207 -12.76 8.64 -11.11
N ARG A 208 -12.96 8.41 -12.42
CA ARG A 208 -13.73 9.32 -13.26
C ARG A 208 -15.23 9.22 -13.01
N VAL A 209 -15.76 8.02 -12.81
CA VAL A 209 -17.17 7.82 -12.45
C VAL A 209 -17.49 8.45 -11.09
N LEU A 210 -16.60 8.36 -10.10
CA LEU A 210 -16.77 9.06 -8.82
C LEU A 210 -16.83 10.59 -8.97
N ARG A 211 -16.00 11.16 -9.85
CA ARG A 211 -16.08 12.60 -10.18
C ARG A 211 -17.40 12.96 -10.87
N ILE A 212 -17.88 12.12 -11.80
CA ILE A 212 -19.17 12.30 -12.47
C ILE A 212 -20.31 12.22 -11.44
N LEU A 213 -20.27 11.25 -10.52
CA LEU A 213 -21.23 11.05 -9.45
C LEU A 213 -21.34 12.31 -8.57
N LYS A 214 -20.21 12.86 -8.11
CA LYS A 214 -20.17 14.10 -7.31
C LYS A 214 -20.86 15.27 -8.03
N VAL A 215 -20.61 15.43 -9.33
CA VAL A 215 -21.27 16.50 -10.11
C VAL A 215 -22.75 16.19 -10.33
N ALA A 216 -23.11 14.94 -10.62
CA ALA A 216 -24.49 14.52 -10.81
C ALA A 216 -25.34 14.74 -9.56
N GLU A 217 -24.78 14.49 -8.37
CA GLU A 217 -25.39 14.81 -7.07
C GLU A 217 -25.64 16.32 -6.94
N SER A 218 -24.64 17.16 -7.21
CA SER A 218 -24.78 18.62 -7.14
C SER A 218 -25.84 19.20 -8.10
N LEU A 219 -26.09 18.49 -9.20
CA LEU A 219 -27.09 18.84 -10.21
C LEU A 219 -28.47 18.25 -9.90
N GLY A 220 -28.58 17.31 -8.96
CA GLY A 220 -29.77 16.48 -8.76
C GLY A 220 -30.15 15.70 -10.03
N PHE A 221 -29.16 15.13 -10.72
CA PHE A 221 -29.35 14.34 -11.95
C PHE A 221 -29.53 12.85 -11.62
N SER A 222 -30.72 12.48 -11.14
CA SER A 222 -31.01 11.15 -10.58
C SER A 222 -30.69 9.98 -11.52
N ALA A 223 -31.00 10.08 -12.82
CA ALA A 223 -30.72 9.00 -13.77
C ALA A 223 -29.20 8.73 -13.95
N CYS A 224 -28.37 9.79 -13.86
CA CYS A 224 -26.92 9.66 -13.91
C CYS A 224 -26.37 9.11 -12.60
N ILE A 225 -26.89 9.56 -11.44
CA ILE A 225 -26.52 9.02 -10.13
C ILE A 225 -26.78 7.51 -10.12
N MET A 226 -27.98 7.08 -10.51
CA MET A 226 -28.33 5.66 -10.63
C MET A 226 -27.37 4.89 -11.54
N SER A 227 -27.08 5.44 -12.72
CA SER A 227 -26.17 4.78 -13.67
C SER A 227 -24.74 4.69 -13.14
N CYS A 228 -24.29 5.66 -12.31
CA CYS A 228 -23.00 5.61 -11.64
C CYS A 228 -22.98 4.55 -10.54
N LEU A 229 -24.03 4.44 -9.72
CA LEU A 229 -24.14 3.41 -8.69
C LEU A 229 -24.17 2.00 -9.31
N ASP A 230 -24.97 1.79 -10.36
CA ASP A 230 -25.00 0.55 -11.16
C ASP A 230 -23.62 0.17 -11.69
N TYR A 231 -22.85 1.17 -12.17
CA TYR A 231 -21.49 0.95 -12.67
C TYR A 231 -20.55 0.54 -11.53
N LEU A 232 -20.55 1.27 -10.42
CA LEU A 232 -19.70 0.99 -9.25
C LEU A 232 -20.05 -0.37 -8.63
N GLU A 233 -21.29 -0.82 -8.77
CA GLU A 233 -21.69 -2.17 -8.41
C GLU A 233 -21.20 -3.17 -9.46
N ALA A 234 -21.24 -2.89 -10.75
CA ALA A 234 -20.79 -3.87 -11.73
C ALA A 234 -19.26 -4.11 -11.74
N VAL A 235 -18.45 -3.14 -11.31
CA VAL A 235 -16.98 -3.18 -11.49
C VAL A 235 -16.21 -3.55 -10.21
N PRO A 236 -15.05 -4.23 -10.34
CA PRO A 236 -14.13 -4.41 -9.24
C PRO A 236 -13.42 -3.10 -8.90
N TRP A 237 -13.07 -2.97 -7.62
CA TRP A 237 -12.42 -1.82 -7.01
C TRP A 237 -11.38 -2.38 -6.05
N VAL A 238 -10.14 -1.89 -6.13
CA VAL A 238 -8.99 -2.44 -5.41
C VAL A 238 -8.06 -1.33 -4.91
N GLY A 239 -7.39 -1.56 -3.77
CA GLY A 239 -6.42 -0.62 -3.21
C GLY A 239 -7.06 0.74 -2.90
N ASP A 240 -6.43 1.83 -3.34
CA ASP A 240 -6.89 3.20 -3.07
C ASP A 240 -8.28 3.51 -3.66
N GLU A 241 -8.72 2.78 -4.69
CA GLU A 241 -10.07 2.94 -5.25
C GLU A 241 -11.15 2.54 -4.22
N GLU A 242 -10.83 1.61 -3.32
CA GLU A 242 -11.75 1.13 -2.29
C GLU A 242 -12.18 2.27 -1.37
N GLU A 243 -11.21 2.89 -0.68
CA GLU A 243 -11.48 3.97 0.25
C GLU A 243 -12.18 5.17 -0.43
N ASN A 244 -11.82 5.48 -1.67
CA ASN A 244 -12.44 6.57 -2.44
C ASN A 244 -13.92 6.31 -2.75
N VAL A 245 -14.28 5.08 -3.12
CA VAL A 245 -15.68 4.71 -3.34
C VAL A 245 -16.42 4.69 -2.00
N VAL A 246 -15.86 4.09 -0.94
CA VAL A 246 -16.50 4.05 0.39
C VAL A 246 -16.81 5.45 0.91
N THR A 247 -15.83 6.35 0.87
CA THR A 247 -16.00 7.74 1.31
C THR A 247 -17.04 8.48 0.47
N SER A 248 -17.04 8.29 -0.85
CA SER A 248 -18.03 8.91 -1.75
C SER A 248 -19.44 8.40 -1.50
N ILE A 249 -19.61 7.09 -1.28
CA ILE A 249 -20.91 6.48 -1.00
C ILE A 249 -21.45 6.92 0.37
N ARG A 250 -20.60 6.98 1.41
CA ARG A 250 -21.01 7.45 2.74
C ARG A 250 -21.41 8.93 2.77
N GLN A 251 -20.87 9.73 1.85
CA GLN A 251 -21.19 11.15 1.73
C GLN A 251 -22.43 11.41 0.87
N LEU A 252 -22.84 10.43 0.05
CA LEU A 252 -24.00 10.55 -0.83
C LEU A 252 -25.28 10.66 0.02
N HIS A 253 -26.07 11.69 -0.21
CA HIS A 253 -27.36 11.84 0.46
C HIS A 253 -28.40 10.94 -0.22
N ASP A 254 -28.39 9.65 0.14
CA ASP A 254 -29.26 8.62 -0.44
C ASP A 254 -30.42 8.24 0.50
N GLU A 255 -31.55 8.93 0.36
CA GLU A 255 -32.78 8.64 1.10
C GLU A 255 -33.34 7.23 0.77
N ASP A 256 -33.03 6.71 -0.42
CA ASP A 256 -33.57 5.43 -0.95
C ASP A 256 -32.73 4.20 -0.55
N HIS A 257 -31.63 4.38 0.20
CA HIS A 257 -30.73 3.28 0.60
C HIS A 257 -30.23 2.42 -0.59
N ARG A 258 -30.14 3.03 -1.77
CA ARG A 258 -29.79 2.35 -3.02
C ARG A 258 -28.29 2.09 -3.14
N ALA A 259 -27.47 2.81 -2.40
CA ALA A 259 -26.04 2.57 -2.31
C ALA A 259 -25.66 1.44 -1.33
N ASP A 260 -26.61 0.90 -0.57
CA ASP A 260 -26.41 -0.21 0.37
C ASP A 260 -25.73 -1.46 -0.24
N PRO A 261 -26.05 -1.91 -1.48
CA PRO A 261 -25.36 -3.05 -2.09
C PRO A 261 -23.86 -2.82 -2.28
N LEU A 262 -23.42 -1.56 -2.45
CA LEU A 262 -22.00 -1.20 -2.55
C LEU A 262 -21.32 -1.31 -1.19
N LEU A 263 -21.96 -0.77 -0.16
CA LEU A 263 -21.46 -0.85 1.21
C LEU A 263 -21.39 -2.32 1.67
N LYS A 264 -22.33 -3.18 1.27
CA LYS A 264 -22.32 -4.62 1.58
C LYS A 264 -21.09 -5.39 1.05
N ARG A 265 -20.32 -4.83 0.11
CA ARG A 265 -19.08 -5.45 -0.40
C ARG A 265 -17.88 -5.27 0.53
N VAL A 266 -17.89 -4.21 1.33
CA VAL A 266 -16.76 -3.78 2.17
C VAL A 266 -17.12 -3.70 3.65
N THR A 267 -18.41 -3.65 3.95
CA THR A 267 -18.96 -3.63 5.29
C THR A 267 -20.02 -4.70 5.38
N SER A 268 -20.02 -5.44 6.47
CA SER A 268 -21.09 -6.37 6.78
C SER A 268 -21.52 -6.11 8.21
N ASP A 269 -22.81 -5.92 8.43
CA ASP A 269 -23.39 -5.76 9.76
C ASP A 269 -23.22 -7.03 10.63
N ILE A 270 -22.88 -8.18 10.01
CA ILE A 270 -22.57 -9.44 10.70
C ILE A 270 -21.14 -9.42 11.27
N LEU A 271 -20.25 -8.53 10.77
CA LEU A 271 -18.81 -8.58 11.00
C LEU A 271 -18.29 -7.55 12.03
N THR A 272 -19.11 -7.05 12.95
CA THR A 272 -18.57 -6.31 14.13
C THR A 272 -17.57 -7.15 14.94
N ASN A 273 -17.61 -8.48 14.75
CA ASN A 273 -16.45 -9.36 14.86
C ASN A 273 -16.38 -10.16 13.55
N PRO A 274 -15.27 -10.15 12.78
CA PRO A 274 -15.11 -11.18 11.76
C PRO A 274 -15.30 -12.53 12.47
N PRO A 275 -16.05 -13.51 11.90
CA PRO A 275 -16.13 -14.81 12.53
C PRO A 275 -14.70 -15.32 12.61
N ASN A 276 -14.12 -15.32 13.82
CA ASN A 276 -12.80 -15.91 14.06
C ASN A 276 -12.75 -17.33 13.46
N ASP A 277 -13.91 -17.98 13.37
CA ASP A 277 -14.18 -19.22 12.67
C ASP A 277 -13.73 -19.24 11.20
N THR A 278 -13.85 -18.16 10.42
CA THR A 278 -13.43 -18.16 9.01
C THR A 278 -11.91 -18.13 8.87
N LEU A 279 -11.23 -17.29 9.65
CA LEU A 279 -9.77 -17.26 9.66
C LEU A 279 -9.21 -18.57 10.21
N ALA A 280 -9.80 -19.10 11.29
CA ALA A 280 -9.51 -20.42 11.81
C ALA A 280 -9.71 -21.51 10.74
N HIS A 281 -10.80 -21.43 9.98
CA HIS A 281 -11.09 -22.36 8.90
C HIS A 281 -10.09 -22.27 7.74
N ILE A 282 -9.66 -21.07 7.35
CA ILE A 282 -8.61 -20.88 6.34
C ILE A 282 -7.30 -21.55 6.81
N ILE A 283 -6.90 -21.31 8.05
CA ILE A 283 -5.71 -21.93 8.64
C ILE A 283 -5.86 -23.46 8.62
N ASP A 284 -7.00 -23.99 9.09
CA ASP A 284 -7.28 -25.42 9.11
C ASP A 284 -7.20 -26.07 7.72
N LEU A 285 -7.77 -25.42 6.70
CA LEU A 285 -7.70 -25.86 5.30
C LEU A 285 -6.26 -25.92 4.79
N VAL A 286 -5.43 -24.93 5.13
CA VAL A 286 -4.02 -24.90 4.74
C VAL A 286 -3.22 -25.99 5.47
N LEU A 287 -3.45 -26.19 6.77
CA LEU A 287 -2.74 -27.17 7.59
C LEU A 287 -3.06 -28.62 7.16
N LYS A 288 -4.31 -28.90 6.78
CA LYS A 288 -4.79 -30.24 6.39
C LYS A 288 -4.62 -30.57 4.91
N SER A 289 -4.20 -29.62 4.08
CA SER A 289 -4.03 -29.84 2.64
C SER A 289 -2.95 -30.90 2.36
N SER A 290 -3.27 -31.86 1.49
CA SER A 290 -2.35 -32.92 1.07
C SER A 290 -1.56 -32.58 -0.21
N GLU A 291 -1.89 -31.48 -0.88
CA GLU A 291 -1.22 -31.08 -2.12
C GLU A 291 -0.08 -30.09 -1.84
N ASP A 292 1.17 -30.53 -2.05
CA ASP A 292 2.36 -29.81 -1.63
C ASP A 292 2.58 -28.46 -2.32
N ARG A 293 2.18 -28.29 -3.58
CA ARG A 293 2.39 -27.03 -4.30
C ARG A 293 1.40 -25.96 -3.83
N GLY A 294 0.12 -26.26 -3.89
CA GLY A 294 -0.97 -25.38 -3.47
C GLY A 294 -0.87 -25.02 -2.00
N ARG A 295 -0.49 -25.99 -1.15
CA ARG A 295 -0.22 -25.72 0.27
C ARG A 295 0.93 -24.73 0.45
N ARG A 296 2.06 -24.88 -0.25
CA ARG A 296 3.18 -23.93 -0.18
C ARG A 296 2.81 -22.54 -0.69
N GLU A 297 2.13 -22.45 -1.83
CA GLU A 297 1.66 -21.18 -2.40
C GLU A 297 0.68 -20.48 -1.43
N MET A 298 -0.25 -21.22 -0.84
CA MET A 298 -1.23 -20.67 0.10
C MET A 298 -0.62 -20.28 1.44
N LYS A 299 0.31 -21.09 1.99
CA LYS A 299 1.09 -20.72 3.19
C LYS A 299 1.84 -19.41 2.99
N SER A 300 2.48 -19.23 1.83
CA SER A 300 3.20 -18.00 1.48
C SER A 300 2.26 -16.80 1.36
N LEU A 301 1.09 -16.97 0.73
CA LEU A 301 0.11 -15.90 0.59
C LEU A 301 -0.47 -15.50 1.96
N VAL A 302 -0.92 -16.47 2.75
CA VAL A 302 -1.51 -16.24 4.08
C VAL A 302 -0.49 -15.58 5.02
N LEU A 303 0.75 -16.07 5.05
CA LEU A 303 1.83 -15.46 5.84
C LEU A 303 2.06 -13.99 5.44
N LYS A 304 2.08 -13.69 4.12
CA LYS A 304 2.23 -12.33 3.62
C LYS A 304 1.06 -11.43 4.07
N LEU A 305 -0.18 -11.91 3.98
CA LEU A 305 -1.36 -11.17 4.40
C LEU A 305 -1.34 -10.87 5.91
N PHE A 306 -0.89 -11.82 6.74
CA PHE A 306 -0.70 -11.57 8.17
C PHE A 306 0.35 -10.49 8.47
N LYS A 307 1.45 -10.45 7.71
CA LYS A 307 2.49 -9.41 7.85
C LYS A 307 1.97 -8.02 7.48
N GLU A 308 1.20 -7.91 6.40
CA GLU A 308 0.64 -6.63 5.94
C GLU A 308 -0.40 -6.09 6.93
N ASN A 309 -1.20 -6.98 7.54
CA ASN A 309 -2.27 -6.60 8.45
C ASN A 309 -1.78 -6.06 9.82
N ASN A 310 -0.57 -6.44 10.26
CA ASN A 310 0.03 -5.92 11.50
C ASN A 310 0.21 -4.39 11.50
N ASN A 311 0.34 -3.76 10.32
CA ASN A 311 0.45 -2.31 10.19
C ASN A 311 -0.92 -1.59 10.25
N ILE A 312 -2.03 -2.31 10.10
CA ILE A 312 -3.39 -1.75 9.98
C ILE A 312 -4.15 -1.86 11.31
N CYS A 313 -3.85 -2.88 12.12
CA CYS A 313 -4.57 -3.16 13.38
C CYS A 313 -4.09 -2.35 14.60
N THR A 314 -3.05 -1.52 14.48
CA THR A 314 -2.55 -0.72 15.62
C THR A 314 -3.46 0.45 16.01
N THR A 315 -4.47 0.78 15.19
CA THR A 315 -5.32 1.97 15.43
C THR A 315 -6.69 1.67 16.05
N ASN A 316 -7.23 0.46 15.95
CA ASN A 316 -8.57 0.13 16.49
C ASN A 316 -8.61 -1.26 17.18
N GLY A 317 -8.30 -1.30 18.49
CA GLY A 317 -9.00 -2.17 19.46
C GLY A 317 -8.83 -3.71 19.42
N SER A 318 -7.69 -4.21 19.93
CA SER A 318 -7.46 -5.31 20.90
C SER A 318 -8.26 -6.64 20.95
N SER A 319 -9.51 -6.80 20.49
CA SER A 319 -10.29 -8.03 20.80
C SER A 319 -10.18 -9.13 19.73
N ALA A 320 -10.30 -8.78 18.44
CA ALA A 320 -10.20 -9.74 17.34
C ALA A 320 -8.77 -10.30 17.19
N ASP A 321 -7.78 -9.48 17.53
CA ASP A 321 -6.37 -9.86 17.40
C ASP A 321 -5.96 -10.95 18.42
N SER A 322 -6.48 -10.82 19.65
CA SER A 322 -6.31 -11.81 20.71
C SER A 322 -6.96 -13.16 20.35
N SER A 323 -8.14 -13.14 19.72
CA SER A 323 -8.80 -14.39 19.30
C SER A 323 -8.05 -15.10 18.17
N CYS A 324 -7.50 -14.36 17.20
CA CYS A 324 -6.70 -14.96 16.12
C CYS A 324 -5.41 -15.60 16.65
N VAL A 325 -4.70 -14.92 17.56
CA VAL A 325 -3.51 -15.47 18.22
C VAL A 325 -3.85 -16.74 19.01
N THR A 326 -4.98 -16.75 19.72
CA THR A 326 -5.48 -17.94 20.43
C THR A 326 -5.72 -19.12 19.49
N THR A 327 -6.34 -18.88 18.33
CA THR A 327 -6.51 -19.90 17.28
C THR A 327 -5.18 -20.42 16.74
N LEU A 328 -4.20 -19.53 16.50
CA LEU A 328 -2.89 -19.94 16.02
C LEU A 328 -2.18 -20.86 17.04
N TYR A 329 -2.28 -20.55 18.33
CA TYR A 329 -1.74 -21.41 19.38
C TYR A 329 -2.46 -22.76 19.46
N SER A 330 -3.78 -22.81 19.33
CA SER A 330 -4.51 -24.09 19.34
C SER A 330 -4.15 -24.94 18.12
N CYS A 331 -4.01 -24.34 16.95
CA CYS A 331 -3.49 -25.00 15.74
C CYS A 331 -2.06 -25.52 15.96
N PHE A 332 -1.18 -24.73 16.58
CA PHE A 332 0.19 -25.13 16.87
C PHE A 332 0.21 -26.33 17.83
N GLN A 333 -0.58 -26.29 18.90
CA GLN A 333 -0.66 -27.39 19.86
C GLN A 333 -1.19 -28.68 19.20
N ASN A 334 -2.20 -28.58 18.35
CA ASN A 334 -2.74 -29.74 17.63
C ASN A 334 -1.69 -30.37 16.69
N CYS A 335 -0.97 -29.56 15.93
CA CYS A 335 0.14 -30.04 15.08
C CYS A 335 1.26 -30.66 15.91
N LEU A 336 1.56 -30.11 17.08
CA LEU A 336 2.59 -30.60 17.98
C LEU A 336 2.21 -31.95 18.59
N ASP A 337 0.97 -32.10 19.04
CA ASP A 337 0.44 -33.35 19.59
C ASP A 337 0.43 -34.45 18.51
N SER A 338 0.01 -34.10 17.28
CA SER A 338 0.07 -34.98 16.10
C SER A 338 1.51 -35.41 15.80
N LEU A 339 2.45 -34.47 15.75
CA LEU A 339 3.87 -34.73 15.51
C LEU A 339 4.46 -35.66 16.60
N LEU A 340 4.17 -35.40 17.87
CA LEU A 340 4.66 -36.21 18.98
C LEU A 340 4.12 -37.65 18.91
N ALA A 341 2.82 -37.81 18.59
CA ALA A 341 2.23 -39.13 18.38
C ALA A 341 2.90 -39.88 17.21
N LEU A 342 3.20 -39.20 16.11
CA LEU A 342 3.93 -39.77 14.97
C LEU A 342 5.37 -40.14 15.33
N PHE A 343 6.08 -39.32 16.12
CA PHE A 343 7.44 -39.63 16.58
C PHE A 343 7.48 -40.85 17.48
N ARG A 344 6.48 -41.02 18.36
CA ARG A 344 6.35 -42.21 19.20
C ARG A 344 6.19 -43.47 18.35
N GLN A 345 5.30 -43.43 17.36
CA GLN A 345 5.07 -44.56 16.44
C GLN A 345 6.33 -44.87 15.60
N ALA A 346 6.96 -43.83 15.05
CA ALA A 346 8.15 -43.95 14.21
C ALA A 346 9.41 -44.36 14.98
N SER A 347 9.39 -44.27 16.31
CA SER A 347 10.50 -44.66 17.18
C SER A 347 10.35 -46.05 17.77
N ASP A 348 9.17 -46.68 17.64
CA ASP A 348 8.88 -48.02 18.17
C ASP A 348 9.28 -49.10 17.15
N PRO A 349 10.29 -49.94 17.45
CA PRO A 349 10.73 -50.99 16.53
C PRO A 349 9.66 -52.04 16.21
N GLN A 350 8.72 -52.30 17.12
CA GLN A 350 7.63 -53.27 16.89
C GLN A 350 6.63 -52.73 15.89
N VAL A 351 6.19 -51.48 16.10
CA VAL A 351 5.27 -50.78 15.18
C VAL A 351 5.89 -50.65 13.79
N LEU A 352 7.18 -50.30 13.73
CA LEU A 352 7.90 -50.26 12.45
C LEU A 352 8.03 -51.64 11.80
N ALA A 353 8.14 -52.74 12.55
CA ALA A 353 8.25 -54.07 11.95
C ALA A 353 6.93 -54.53 11.31
N GLU A 354 5.79 -54.15 11.90
CA GLU A 354 4.45 -54.55 11.46
C GLU A 354 3.94 -53.75 10.25
N GLN A 355 4.46 -52.53 10.05
CA GLN A 355 4.02 -51.65 8.97
C GLN A 355 4.61 -52.00 7.60
N SER A 356 3.78 -51.85 6.56
CA SER A 356 4.23 -51.97 5.17
C SER A 356 5.19 -50.84 4.79
N SER A 357 5.91 -50.99 3.67
CA SER A 357 6.81 -49.94 3.18
C SER A 357 6.06 -48.65 2.82
N ASP A 358 4.81 -48.75 2.35
CA ASP A 358 4.01 -47.59 1.95
C ASP A 358 3.48 -46.83 3.18
N ASP A 359 3.06 -47.56 4.22
CA ASP A 359 2.59 -46.97 5.48
C ASP A 359 3.71 -46.17 6.18
N LYS A 360 4.95 -46.69 6.14
CA LYS A 360 6.13 -46.01 6.69
C LYS A 360 6.42 -44.72 5.95
N GLU A 361 6.41 -44.76 4.62
CA GLU A 361 6.61 -43.57 3.79
C GLU A 361 5.51 -42.53 4.06
N GLN A 362 4.25 -42.95 4.17
CA GLN A 362 3.15 -42.06 4.53
C GLN A 362 3.33 -41.45 5.93
N MET A 363 3.79 -42.22 6.91
CA MET A 363 4.08 -41.74 8.26
C MET A 363 5.20 -40.67 8.24
N PHE A 364 6.31 -40.94 7.56
CA PHE A 364 7.41 -39.98 7.45
C PHE A 364 7.03 -38.71 6.69
N ARG A 365 6.14 -38.82 5.69
CA ARG A 365 5.52 -37.65 5.04
C ARG A 365 4.67 -36.85 6.00
N LYS A 366 3.85 -37.50 6.83
CA LYS A 366 3.06 -36.83 7.88
C LYS A 366 3.96 -36.13 8.91
N ILE A 367 5.06 -36.76 9.33
CA ILE A 367 6.07 -36.14 10.20
C ILE A 367 6.60 -34.84 9.56
N THR A 368 7.01 -34.92 8.30
CA THR A 368 7.54 -33.77 7.57
C THR A 368 6.48 -32.67 7.44
N LEU A 369 5.23 -33.04 7.17
CA LEU A 369 4.08 -32.13 7.05
C LEU A 369 3.79 -31.39 8.36
N GLU A 370 3.71 -32.11 9.48
CA GLU A 370 3.42 -31.49 10.78
C GLU A 370 4.56 -30.59 11.24
N ALA A 371 5.82 -30.98 11.01
CA ALA A 371 6.96 -30.13 11.29
C ALA A 371 6.97 -28.85 10.41
N ASP A 372 6.59 -28.95 9.14
CA ASP A 372 6.40 -27.79 8.24
C ASP A 372 5.23 -26.90 8.66
N ASN A 373 4.15 -27.49 9.19
CA ASN A 373 3.02 -26.77 9.76
C ASN A 373 3.42 -25.97 11.00
N LEU A 374 4.16 -26.59 11.92
CA LEU A 374 4.69 -25.93 13.12
C LEU A 374 5.62 -24.77 12.75
N LEU A 375 6.53 -24.97 11.79
CA LEU A 375 7.43 -23.92 11.33
C LEU A 375 6.66 -22.71 10.77
N TRP A 376 5.68 -22.97 9.90
CA TRP A 376 4.85 -21.92 9.33
C TRP A 376 4.04 -21.14 10.38
N LEU A 377 3.43 -21.85 11.34
CA LEU A 377 2.71 -21.22 12.45
C LEU A 377 3.66 -20.41 13.35
N ALA A 378 4.88 -20.90 13.59
CA ALA A 378 5.90 -20.20 14.35
C ALA A 378 6.35 -18.91 13.66
N GLU A 379 6.45 -18.91 12.33
CA GLU A 379 6.73 -17.69 11.54
C GLU A 379 5.60 -16.66 11.71
N ILE A 380 4.33 -17.06 11.53
CA ILE A 380 3.18 -16.17 11.71
C ILE A 380 3.19 -15.57 13.12
N LEU A 381 3.27 -16.40 14.16
CA LEU A 381 3.22 -15.94 15.55
C LEU A 381 4.39 -15.02 15.90
N SER A 382 5.59 -15.30 15.38
CA SER A 382 6.76 -14.43 15.61
C SER A 382 6.61 -13.06 14.94
N ASP A 383 6.07 -13.02 13.71
CA ASP A 383 5.83 -11.76 12.99
C ASP A 383 4.75 -10.91 13.68
N ARG A 384 3.87 -11.55 14.46
CA ARG A 384 2.80 -10.94 15.26
C ARG A 384 3.25 -10.57 16.69
N HIS A 385 4.55 -10.67 17.00
CA HIS A 385 5.11 -10.48 18.34
C HIS A 385 4.49 -11.39 19.43
N ALA A 386 3.97 -12.55 19.01
CA ALA A 386 3.35 -13.57 19.87
C ALA A 386 4.21 -14.85 19.92
N ALA A 387 5.53 -14.72 19.91
CA ALA A 387 6.44 -15.87 20.00
C ALA A 387 6.82 -16.26 21.44
N GLU A 388 6.44 -15.47 22.44
CA GLU A 388 6.81 -15.74 23.84
C GLU A 388 6.17 -17.03 24.36
N GLU A 389 4.83 -17.15 24.32
CA GLU A 389 4.16 -18.38 24.79
C GLU A 389 4.54 -19.58 23.93
N LEU A 390 4.73 -19.36 22.62
CA LEU A 390 5.22 -20.37 21.71
C LEU A 390 6.57 -20.96 22.17
N THR A 391 7.47 -20.08 22.63
CA THR A 391 8.77 -20.49 23.15
C THR A 391 8.64 -21.30 24.44
N VAL A 392 7.66 -20.97 25.29
CA VAL A 392 7.35 -21.75 26.50
C VAL A 392 6.85 -23.16 26.15
N ILE A 393 5.91 -23.26 25.20
CA ILE A 393 5.38 -24.54 24.71
C ILE A 393 6.53 -25.38 24.13
N TRP A 394 7.34 -24.80 23.24
CA TRP A 394 8.43 -25.51 22.57
C TRP A 394 9.54 -25.94 23.53
N ALA A 395 9.95 -25.08 24.45
CA ALA A 395 10.95 -25.41 25.48
C ALA A 395 10.49 -26.56 26.40
N SER A 396 9.20 -26.84 26.46
CA SER A 396 8.63 -27.91 27.27
C SER A 396 8.66 -29.30 26.61
N GLN A 397 9.08 -29.40 25.35
CA GLN A 397 9.01 -30.62 24.54
C GLN A 397 10.24 -31.53 24.70
N ALA A 398 10.58 -31.89 25.94
CA ALA A 398 11.73 -32.76 26.23
C ALA A 398 11.58 -34.15 25.61
N GLU A 399 10.40 -34.75 25.68
CA GLU A 399 10.13 -36.07 25.09
C GLU A 399 10.33 -36.05 23.56
N LEU A 400 9.84 -35.01 22.88
CA LEU A 400 10.02 -34.87 21.44
C LEU A 400 11.51 -34.79 21.08
N ALA A 401 12.30 -34.04 21.86
CA ALA A 401 13.74 -33.94 21.68
C ALA A 401 14.48 -35.28 21.93
N GLU A 402 14.01 -36.10 22.87
CA GLU A 402 14.55 -37.46 23.10
C GLU A 402 14.24 -38.43 21.95
N LEU A 403 13.07 -38.30 21.33
CA LEU A 403 12.68 -39.10 20.16
C LEU A 403 13.33 -38.60 18.87
N HIS A 404 13.67 -37.31 18.80
CA HIS A 404 14.30 -36.67 17.64
C HIS A 404 15.45 -37.46 17.01
N PRO A 405 16.50 -37.89 17.73
CA PRO A 405 17.62 -38.64 17.15
C PRO A 405 17.23 -39.98 16.50
N LYS A 406 16.06 -40.55 16.82
CA LYS A 406 15.60 -41.86 16.31
C LYS A 406 14.97 -41.78 14.92
N ILE A 407 14.55 -40.59 14.48
CA ILE A 407 13.90 -40.36 13.18
C ILE A 407 14.95 -39.98 12.13
N PRO A 408 14.93 -40.48 10.88
CA PRO A 408 15.89 -40.05 9.86
C PRO A 408 15.89 -38.53 9.64
N VAL A 409 17.08 -37.91 9.53
CA VAL A 409 17.27 -36.45 9.42
C VAL A 409 16.43 -35.83 8.30
N MET A 410 16.30 -36.52 7.16
CA MET A 410 15.53 -36.05 6.01
C MET A 410 14.05 -35.80 6.31
N HIS A 411 13.49 -36.43 7.35
CA HIS A 411 12.08 -36.26 7.75
C HIS A 411 11.92 -35.34 8.98
N ARG A 412 12.91 -35.28 9.87
CA ARG A 412 12.82 -34.49 11.12
C ARG A 412 13.41 -33.08 11.06
N HIS A 413 14.25 -32.77 10.06
CA HIS A 413 15.04 -31.53 10.04
C HIS A 413 14.22 -30.23 10.21
N LEU A 414 12.94 -30.21 9.80
CA LEU A 414 12.06 -29.04 10.02
C LEU A 414 11.75 -28.78 11.49
N VAL A 415 11.81 -29.78 12.37
CA VAL A 415 11.75 -29.61 13.84
C VAL A 415 12.94 -28.80 14.35
N SER A 416 14.14 -29.09 13.83
CA SER A 416 15.34 -28.29 14.09
C SER A 416 15.18 -26.86 13.56
N CYS A 417 14.48 -26.66 12.44
CA CYS A 417 14.19 -25.31 11.93
C CYS A 417 13.21 -24.52 12.81
N VAL A 418 12.20 -25.16 13.41
CA VAL A 418 11.33 -24.51 14.42
C VAL A 418 12.19 -24.00 15.59
N SER A 419 13.08 -24.85 16.09
CA SER A 419 14.02 -24.49 17.17
C SER A 419 14.91 -23.32 16.78
N ALA A 420 15.47 -23.33 15.56
CA ALA A 420 16.27 -22.23 15.04
C ALA A 420 15.46 -20.92 14.95
N ARG A 421 14.22 -20.96 14.44
CA ARG A 421 13.35 -19.78 14.34
C ARG A 421 13.06 -19.14 15.69
N LEU A 422 12.80 -19.96 16.72
CA LEU A 422 12.52 -19.49 18.09
C LEU A 422 13.78 -18.94 18.77
N LEU A 423 14.93 -19.60 18.61
CA LEU A 423 16.21 -19.07 19.10
C LEU A 423 16.56 -17.74 18.41
N VAL A 424 16.25 -17.59 17.13
CA VAL A 424 16.40 -16.30 16.43
C VAL A 424 15.43 -15.24 16.99
N ALA A 425 14.18 -15.61 17.25
CA ALA A 425 13.19 -14.69 17.83
C ALA A 425 13.66 -14.15 19.19
N VAL A 426 14.14 -15.04 20.07
CA VAL A 426 14.68 -14.65 21.38
C VAL A 426 15.94 -13.80 21.23
N GLY A 427 16.88 -14.22 20.38
CA GLY A 427 18.16 -13.52 20.18
C GLY A 427 18.01 -12.11 19.60
N LYS A 428 16.98 -11.88 18.79
CA LYS A 428 16.64 -10.55 18.25
C LYS A 428 15.79 -9.70 19.19
N GLY A 429 15.28 -10.28 20.28
CA GLY A 429 14.31 -9.62 21.16
C GLY A 429 12.89 -9.53 20.58
N GLU A 430 12.56 -10.34 19.56
CA GLU A 430 11.19 -10.51 19.04
C GLU A 430 10.31 -11.28 20.04
N ALA A 431 10.94 -12.10 20.89
CA ALA A 431 10.31 -12.81 22.01
C ALA A 431 11.12 -12.57 23.30
N LEU A 432 10.44 -12.32 24.41
CA LEU A 432 11.08 -12.01 25.70
C LEU A 432 10.76 -13.02 26.81
N PRO A 433 10.88 -14.35 26.57
CA PRO A 433 10.51 -15.34 27.57
C PRO A 433 11.41 -15.28 28.80
N SER A 434 10.89 -15.86 29.90
CA SER A 434 11.60 -15.90 31.18
C SER A 434 13.01 -16.48 31.06
N LYS A 435 13.89 -16.12 32.00
CA LYS A 435 15.26 -16.69 32.08
C LYS A 435 15.22 -18.22 32.03
N GLU A 436 14.32 -18.82 32.81
CA GLU A 436 14.17 -20.27 32.91
C GLU A 436 13.77 -20.89 31.57
N THR A 437 12.82 -20.27 30.88
CA THR A 437 12.40 -20.72 29.54
C THR A 437 13.54 -20.64 28.53
N ARG A 438 14.31 -19.55 28.52
CA ARG A 438 15.48 -19.40 27.62
C ARG A 438 16.54 -20.46 27.88
N ARG A 439 16.81 -20.75 29.15
CA ARG A 439 17.74 -21.81 29.56
C ARG A 439 17.24 -23.17 29.09
N ARG A 440 15.99 -23.51 29.41
CA ARG A 440 15.36 -24.78 29.05
C ARG A 440 15.29 -24.99 27.54
N LEU A 441 15.01 -23.94 26.78
CA LEU A 441 15.01 -23.99 25.31
C LEU A 441 16.38 -24.45 24.77
N LEU A 442 17.47 -23.88 25.28
CA LEU A 442 18.82 -24.25 24.88
C LEU A 442 19.18 -25.66 25.34
N ASP A 443 18.83 -26.04 26.57
CA ASP A 443 19.13 -27.38 27.10
C ASP A 443 18.42 -28.50 26.32
N VAL A 444 17.17 -28.26 25.92
CA VAL A 444 16.37 -29.26 25.18
C VAL A 444 16.74 -29.29 23.70
N TRP A 445 16.90 -28.13 23.06
CA TRP A 445 16.88 -28.05 21.59
C TRP A 445 18.20 -27.69 20.92
N LEU A 446 19.18 -27.13 21.63
CA LEU A 446 20.46 -26.77 21.01
C LEU A 446 21.18 -28.01 20.46
N GLN A 447 21.15 -29.10 21.21
CA GLN A 447 21.80 -30.36 20.84
C GLN A 447 21.15 -31.01 19.59
N PRO A 448 19.82 -31.21 19.53
CA PRO A 448 19.12 -31.60 18.29
C PRO A 448 19.44 -30.72 17.07
N LEU A 449 19.43 -29.39 17.26
CA LEU A 449 19.75 -28.44 16.19
C LEU A 449 21.18 -28.60 15.68
N MET A 450 22.15 -28.79 16.58
CA MET A 450 23.55 -29.01 16.20
C MET A 450 23.75 -30.33 15.44
N ASP A 451 23.03 -31.39 15.81
CA ASP A 451 23.17 -32.70 15.16
C ASP A 451 22.64 -32.68 13.71
N ASP A 452 21.59 -31.90 13.45
CA ASP A 452 21.00 -31.75 12.11
C ASP A 452 21.67 -30.64 11.25
N TYR A 453 22.59 -29.86 11.81
CA TYR A 453 23.06 -28.61 11.20
C TYR A 453 23.67 -28.76 9.80
N ARG A 454 24.41 -29.85 9.54
CA ARG A 454 24.91 -30.15 8.17
C ARG A 454 23.79 -30.32 7.16
N TRP A 455 22.70 -30.98 7.56
CA TRP A 455 21.53 -31.13 6.70
C TRP A 455 20.85 -29.80 6.48
N LEU A 456 20.74 -28.95 7.50
CA LEU A 456 20.16 -27.61 7.37
C LEU A 456 20.94 -26.73 6.38
N LEU A 457 22.28 -26.74 6.48
CA LEU A 457 23.17 -25.97 5.61
C LEU A 457 23.04 -26.33 4.11
N HIS A 458 22.83 -27.61 3.80
CA HIS A 458 22.88 -28.10 2.41
C HIS A 458 21.51 -28.52 1.85
N GLY A 459 20.59 -28.94 2.71
CA GLY A 459 19.27 -29.45 2.36
C GLY A 459 18.17 -28.39 2.34
N CYS A 460 18.34 -27.26 3.04
CA CYS A 460 17.32 -26.23 3.15
C CYS A 460 17.76 -24.95 2.42
N ARG A 461 17.21 -24.70 1.22
CA ARG A 461 17.57 -23.51 0.40
C ARG A 461 17.30 -22.16 1.09
N TRP A 462 16.36 -22.12 2.01
CA TRP A 462 15.94 -20.92 2.73
C TRP A 462 16.63 -20.75 4.09
N PHE A 463 17.50 -21.69 4.49
CA PHE A 463 18.19 -21.63 5.77
C PHE A 463 19.28 -20.57 5.74
N ASP A 464 19.05 -19.45 6.43
CA ASP A 464 20.05 -18.40 6.59
C ASP A 464 20.98 -18.72 7.76
N ARG A 465 22.14 -19.28 7.41
CA ARG A 465 23.22 -19.59 8.35
C ARG A 465 23.53 -18.43 9.29
N THR A 466 23.66 -17.22 8.75
CA THR A 466 24.16 -16.07 9.51
C THR A 466 23.14 -15.60 10.54
N VAL A 467 21.86 -15.58 10.16
CA VAL A 467 20.76 -15.21 11.04
C VAL A 467 20.61 -16.22 12.18
N VAL A 468 20.72 -17.52 11.88
CA VAL A 468 20.62 -18.57 12.89
C VAL A 468 21.81 -18.56 13.85
N GLU A 469 23.04 -18.48 13.35
CA GLU A 469 24.25 -18.44 14.20
C GLU A 469 24.24 -17.22 15.14
N ASP A 470 23.89 -16.03 14.61
CA ASP A 470 23.77 -14.82 15.44
C ASP A 470 22.61 -14.94 16.44
N GLY A 471 21.43 -15.39 16.02
CA GLY A 471 20.26 -15.55 16.90
C GLY A 471 20.51 -16.52 18.06
N VAL A 472 21.13 -17.67 17.79
CA VAL A 472 21.53 -18.64 18.83
C VAL A 472 22.58 -18.02 19.76
N GLY A 473 23.60 -17.37 19.20
CA GLY A 473 24.65 -16.71 19.97
C GLY A 473 24.10 -15.62 20.89
N GLN A 474 23.23 -14.74 20.39
CA GLN A 474 22.58 -13.70 21.18
C GLN A 474 21.71 -14.30 22.27
N THR A 475 20.93 -15.34 21.98
CA THR A 475 20.11 -16.03 22.98
C THR A 475 20.96 -16.54 24.14
N ILE A 476 22.11 -17.17 23.87
CA ILE A 476 23.04 -17.63 24.91
C ILE A 476 23.54 -16.44 25.74
N LEU A 477 23.94 -15.34 25.09
CA LEU A 477 24.45 -14.14 25.76
C LEU A 477 23.43 -13.43 26.66
N THR A 478 22.15 -13.77 26.56
CA THR A 478 21.09 -13.27 27.45
C THR A 478 21.01 -14.01 28.79
N LEU A 479 21.67 -15.17 28.94
CA LEU A 479 21.71 -15.95 30.18
C LEU A 479 22.73 -15.38 31.17
N PRO A 480 22.71 -15.78 32.46
CA PRO A 480 23.82 -15.52 33.38
C PRO A 480 25.17 -16.11 32.92
N LEU A 481 26.27 -15.63 33.47
CA LEU A 481 27.62 -16.05 33.05
C LEU A 481 27.91 -17.54 33.28
N GLU A 482 27.43 -18.12 34.38
CA GLU A 482 27.57 -19.56 34.66
C GLU A 482 26.82 -20.41 33.63
N ASP A 483 25.62 -19.96 33.26
CA ASP A 483 24.80 -20.61 32.26
C ASP A 483 25.42 -20.51 30.87
N GLN A 484 25.90 -19.32 30.50
CA GLN A 484 26.67 -19.07 29.27
C GLN A 484 27.86 -20.03 29.18
N GLN A 485 28.63 -20.15 30.26
CA GLN A 485 29.80 -21.03 30.33
C GLN A 485 29.42 -22.48 30.02
N ALA A 486 28.39 -23.02 30.68
CA ALA A 486 27.97 -24.41 30.48
C ALA A 486 27.61 -24.68 29.00
N VAL A 487 26.81 -23.80 28.39
CA VAL A 487 26.37 -23.95 27.00
C VAL A 487 27.53 -23.77 26.01
N LEU A 488 28.36 -22.75 26.20
CA LEU A 488 29.47 -22.44 25.29
C LEU A 488 30.59 -23.47 25.34
N LEU A 489 30.88 -24.05 26.51
CA LEU A 489 31.87 -25.14 26.61
C LEU A 489 31.36 -26.44 25.97
N ALA A 490 30.06 -26.75 26.14
CA ALA A 490 29.44 -27.88 25.46
C ALA A 490 29.48 -27.69 23.92
N TRP A 491 29.15 -26.49 23.45
CA TRP A 491 29.30 -26.11 22.04
C TRP A 491 30.74 -26.25 21.56
N LEU A 492 31.73 -25.70 22.28
CA LEU A 492 33.14 -25.76 21.88
C LEU A 492 33.60 -27.22 21.71
N GLY A 493 33.25 -28.10 22.65
CA GLY A 493 33.57 -29.53 22.54
C GLY A 493 32.94 -30.22 21.33
N ARG A 494 31.75 -29.80 20.90
CA ARG A 494 31.09 -30.28 19.67
C ARG A 494 31.72 -29.68 18.41
N PHE A 495 31.96 -28.37 18.41
CA PHE A 495 32.54 -27.63 17.28
C PHE A 495 33.92 -28.15 16.90
N LEU A 496 34.76 -28.47 17.90
CA LEU A 496 36.08 -29.08 17.68
C LEU A 496 36.02 -30.46 17.00
N LYS A 497 34.90 -31.18 17.10
CA LYS A 497 34.69 -32.49 16.47
C LYS A 497 34.00 -32.36 15.10
N ALA A 498 33.04 -31.45 14.98
CA ALA A 498 32.13 -31.36 13.85
C ALA A 498 32.53 -30.31 12.80
N GLY A 499 33.37 -29.34 13.16
CA GLY A 499 33.80 -28.24 12.30
C GLY A 499 32.64 -27.36 11.84
N ASP A 500 32.58 -27.10 10.54
CA ASP A 500 31.50 -26.35 9.87
C ASP A 500 30.14 -27.06 9.87
N GLY A 501 30.11 -28.33 10.26
CA GLY A 501 28.87 -29.07 10.52
C GLY A 501 28.17 -28.76 11.83
N CYS A 502 28.55 -27.67 12.49
CA CYS A 502 27.97 -27.16 13.75
C CYS A 502 27.84 -25.62 13.62
N PRO A 503 26.80 -24.99 14.22
CA PRO A 503 26.66 -23.53 14.20
C PRO A 503 27.91 -22.85 14.74
N ASN A 504 28.42 -21.84 14.01
CA ASN A 504 29.56 -21.05 14.46
C ASN A 504 29.15 -20.01 15.51
N LEU A 505 29.36 -20.33 16.78
CA LEU A 505 29.07 -19.44 17.92
C LEU A 505 30.32 -18.69 18.43
N GLN A 506 31.39 -18.57 17.63
CA GLN A 506 32.64 -17.92 18.03
C GLN A 506 32.42 -16.50 18.55
N ARG A 507 31.55 -15.71 17.92
CA ARG A 507 31.25 -14.34 18.37
C ARG A 507 30.68 -14.32 19.79
N ALA A 508 29.75 -15.22 20.10
CA ALA A 508 29.18 -15.33 21.45
C ALA A 508 30.23 -15.82 22.45
N PHE A 509 31.04 -16.80 22.06
CA PHE A 509 32.16 -17.28 22.86
C PHE A 509 33.16 -16.17 23.21
N GLU A 510 33.56 -15.34 22.25
CA GLU A 510 34.44 -14.20 22.48
C GLU A 510 33.86 -13.18 23.46
N VAL A 511 32.56 -12.89 23.36
CA VAL A 511 31.88 -11.95 24.27
C VAL A 511 31.89 -12.51 25.70
N TRP A 512 31.51 -13.77 25.88
CA TRP A 512 31.57 -14.45 27.18
C TRP A 512 33.00 -14.51 27.73
N TRP A 513 33.99 -14.84 26.89
CA TRP A 513 35.40 -14.88 27.27
C TRP A 513 35.89 -13.53 27.79
N ARG A 514 35.59 -12.43 27.08
CA ARG A 514 35.96 -11.07 27.53
C ARG A 514 35.30 -10.73 28.88
N ARG A 515 34.03 -11.08 29.08
CA ARG A 515 33.30 -10.85 30.34
C ARG A 515 33.87 -11.67 31.50
N THR A 516 34.39 -12.85 31.22
CA THR A 516 34.88 -13.80 32.24
C THR A 516 36.34 -13.55 32.62
N PHE A 517 37.22 -13.34 31.63
CA PHE A 517 38.68 -13.35 31.84
C PHE A 517 39.34 -11.98 31.66
N VAL A 518 38.74 -11.05 30.90
CA VAL A 518 39.38 -9.76 30.56
C VAL A 518 38.80 -8.61 31.38
N ARG A 519 37.48 -8.56 31.52
CA ARG A 519 36.74 -7.54 32.28
C ARG A 519 35.70 -8.19 33.18
N PRO A 520 36.12 -8.94 34.22
CA PRO A 520 35.18 -9.41 35.22
C PRO A 520 34.58 -8.20 35.94
N TYR A 521 33.29 -7.97 35.75
CA TYR A 521 32.51 -6.98 36.49
C TYR A 521 32.13 -7.59 37.85
N ALA A 522 33.13 -7.79 38.72
CA ALA A 522 32.86 -8.12 40.11
C ALA A 522 32.33 -6.86 40.80
N GLU A 523 31.30 -7.00 41.64
CA GLU A 523 30.98 -5.96 42.62
C GLU A 523 32.24 -5.75 43.48
N GLN A 524 32.84 -4.56 43.43
CA GLN A 524 33.84 -4.22 44.42
C GLN A 524 33.15 -4.29 45.79
N PRO A 525 33.68 -5.05 46.77
CA PRO A 525 33.26 -4.87 48.15
C PRO A 525 33.46 -3.39 48.45
N GLY A 526 32.38 -2.71 48.86
CA GLY A 526 32.40 -1.28 49.11
C GLY A 526 33.66 -0.90 49.88
N SER A 527 34.44 0.01 49.29
CA SER A 527 35.43 0.77 50.02
C SER A 527 34.69 1.51 51.14
N SER A 528 34.56 0.87 52.30
CA SER A 528 34.26 1.52 53.57
C SER A 528 35.48 2.33 53.99
N SER A 529 35.78 3.38 53.23
CA SER A 529 36.49 4.54 53.73
C SER A 529 35.47 5.40 54.49
N GLY A 530 35.30 5.10 55.78
CA GLY A 530 34.44 5.85 56.69
C GLY A 530 35.04 5.78 58.09
N GLN A 531 35.61 6.90 58.51
CA GLN A 531 36.30 7.20 59.76
C GLN A 531 35.57 6.68 61.02
N HIS A 532 36.34 6.13 61.97
CA HIS A 532 36.41 6.64 63.35
C HIS A 532 37.74 6.26 64.01
#